data_AF-A0A928DFY3-F1
#
_entry.id   AF-A0A928DFY3-F1
#
_cell.length_a   1.000
_cell.length_b   1.000
_cell.length_c   1.000
_cell.angle_alpha   90.00
_cell.angle_beta   90.00
_cell.angle_gamma   90.00
#
_symmetry.space_group_name_H-M   'P 1'
#
loop_
_entity.id
_entity.type
_entity.pdbx_description
1 polymer ?
#
loop_
_entity_poly.entity_id
_entity_poly.type
_entity_poly.pdbx_seq_one_letter_code
_entity_poly.pdbx_strand_id
1 'polypeptide(L)'
;MSNKAFELFTAVPKLHNCAQAVADGMGRKDLVPELAACGGGRAPEGLCGALHSALLLVKPENRDAVKTEFAAAAGALTCREIKGETKFPCAECVRIAAELVEKYR
;
A
#
# COMPACT_ATOMS: atom_id res chain seq x y z
N MET A 1 17.66 5.46 -1.67
CA MET A 1 17.16 4.35 -0.83
C MET A 1 16.32 3.46 -1.75
N SER A 2 16.65 2.18 -1.86
CA SER A 2 15.84 1.23 -2.66
C SER A 2 14.52 1.00 -1.92
N ASN A 3 13.39 1.21 -2.60
CA ASN A 3 12.07 0.90 -2.08
C ASN A 3 11.70 -0.51 -2.55
N LYS A 4 11.95 -1.51 -1.69
CA LYS A 4 11.78 -2.92 -2.05
C LYS A 4 10.35 -3.25 -2.46
N ALA A 5 9.36 -2.63 -1.83
CA ALA A 5 7.96 -2.81 -2.18
C ALA A 5 7.66 -2.34 -3.61
N PHE A 6 8.19 -1.19 -4.02
CA PHE A 6 8.05 -0.68 -5.38
C PHE A 6 8.69 -1.63 -6.42
N GLU A 7 9.89 -2.14 -6.13
CA GLU A 7 10.57 -3.11 -6.99
C GLU A 7 9.75 -4.39 -7.16
N LEU A 8 9.22 -4.95 -6.06
CA LEU A 8 8.38 -6.14 -6.10
C LEU A 8 7.09 -5.92 -6.90
N PHE A 9 6.50 -4.73 -6.81
CA PHE A 9 5.28 -4.42 -7.55
C PHE A 9 5.51 -4.21 -9.06
N THR A 10 6.66 -3.67 -9.44
CA THR A 10 7.00 -3.36 -10.84
C THR A 10 7.73 -4.50 -11.55
N ALA A 11 8.17 -5.52 -10.82
CA ALA A 11 8.81 -6.71 -11.36
C ALA A 11 7.95 -7.46 -12.40
N VAL A 12 8.65 -8.06 -13.36
CA VAL A 12 8.08 -8.93 -14.41
C VAL A 12 8.75 -10.31 -14.28
N PRO A 13 7.97 -11.42 -14.18
CA PRO A 13 6.51 -11.47 -14.17
C PRO A 13 5.88 -10.83 -12.92
N LYS A 14 4.62 -10.40 -13.04
CA LYS A 14 3.87 -9.78 -11.94
C LYS A 14 3.50 -10.84 -10.90
N LEU A 15 4.20 -10.86 -9.76
CA LEU A 15 3.97 -11.82 -8.68
C LEU A 15 3.18 -11.26 -7.49
N HIS A 16 3.07 -9.93 -7.40
CA HIS A 16 2.46 -9.25 -6.25
C HIS A 16 1.41 -8.25 -6.70
N ASN A 17 0.29 -8.21 -5.97
CA ASN A 17 -0.60 -7.05 -5.98
C ASN A 17 -0.02 -5.91 -5.11
N CYS A 18 -0.69 -4.75 -5.07
CA CYS A 18 -0.22 -3.58 -4.32
C CYS A 18 -0.10 -3.83 -2.80
N ALA A 19 -1.00 -4.59 -2.19
CA ALA A 19 -0.94 -4.91 -0.77
C ALA A 19 0.20 -5.89 -0.47
N GLN A 20 0.29 -6.97 -1.26
CA GLN A 20 1.33 -7.99 -1.08
C GLN A 20 2.74 -7.42 -1.25
N ALA A 21 2.93 -6.50 -2.21
CA ALA A 21 4.23 -5.89 -2.46
C ALA A 21 4.71 -5.04 -1.27
N VAL A 22 3.79 -4.30 -0.61
CA VAL A 22 4.11 -3.57 0.63
C VAL A 22 4.47 -4.55 1.74
N ALA A 23 3.64 -5.55 2.02
CA ALA A 23 3.93 -6.51 3.09
C ALA A 23 5.28 -7.23 2.91
N ASP A 24 5.55 -7.80 1.72
CA ASP A 24 6.82 -8.48 1.46
C ASP A 24 8.00 -7.51 1.48
N GLY A 25 7.85 -6.33 0.85
CA GLY A 25 8.87 -5.28 0.85
C GLY A 25 9.27 -4.81 2.25
N MET A 26 8.35 -4.88 3.22
CA MET A 26 8.56 -4.54 4.63
C MET A 26 8.97 -5.73 5.51
N GLY A 27 9.23 -6.90 4.89
CA GLY A 27 9.68 -8.12 5.57
C GLY A 27 8.57 -8.93 6.24
N ARG A 28 7.29 -8.66 5.94
CA ARG A 28 6.12 -9.36 6.50
C ARG A 28 5.50 -10.35 5.51
N LYS A 29 6.33 -11.32 5.12
CA LYS A 29 5.97 -12.43 4.22
C LYS A 29 4.82 -13.28 4.74
N ASP A 30 4.64 -13.34 6.06
CA ASP A 30 3.54 -14.01 6.73
C ASP A 30 2.17 -13.44 6.32
N LEU A 31 2.07 -12.15 5.97
CA LEU A 31 0.83 -11.51 5.55
C LEU A 31 0.53 -11.64 4.04
N VAL A 32 1.51 -12.05 3.23
CA VAL A 32 1.40 -12.06 1.76
C VAL A 32 0.26 -12.96 1.24
N PRO A 33 0.02 -14.17 1.77
CA PRO A 33 -1.11 -15.00 1.33
C PRO A 33 -2.47 -14.34 1.59
N GLU A 34 -2.66 -13.76 2.78
CA GLU A 34 -3.93 -13.10 3.16
C GLU A 34 -4.21 -11.87 2.29
N LEU A 35 -3.16 -11.10 1.98
CA LEU A 35 -3.26 -9.89 1.18
C LEU A 35 -3.46 -10.15 -0.32
N ALA A 36 -3.41 -11.40 -0.79
CA ALA A 36 -3.70 -11.76 -2.17
C ALA A 36 -5.11 -11.32 -2.61
N ALA A 37 -6.07 -11.32 -1.68
CA ALA A 37 -7.45 -10.88 -1.93
C ALA A 37 -7.60 -9.34 -2.02
N CYS A 38 -6.63 -8.55 -1.56
CA CYS A 38 -6.76 -7.10 -1.40
C CYS A 38 -6.36 -6.27 -2.64
N GLY A 39 -5.97 -6.92 -3.75
CA GLY A 39 -5.63 -6.23 -5.00
C GLY A 39 -6.84 -5.63 -5.71
N GLY A 40 -6.65 -4.50 -6.42
CA GLY A 40 -7.67 -3.92 -7.29
C GLY A 40 -8.84 -3.23 -6.57
N GLY A 41 -8.61 -2.72 -5.36
CA GLY A 41 -9.65 -2.06 -4.55
C GLY A 41 -10.56 -3.02 -3.78
N ARG A 42 -10.11 -4.26 -3.58
CA ARG A 42 -10.82 -5.29 -2.80
C ARG A 42 -10.36 -5.37 -1.34
N ALA A 43 -9.51 -4.44 -0.90
CA ALA A 43 -9.21 -4.31 0.52
C ALA A 43 -10.50 -3.89 1.28
N PRO A 44 -10.58 -4.14 2.59
CA PRO A 44 -11.71 -3.71 3.41
C PRO A 44 -12.08 -2.24 3.16
N GLU A 45 -13.38 -1.96 3.11
CA GLU A 45 -13.95 -0.62 2.84
C GLU A 45 -13.55 -0.02 1.47
N GLY A 46 -13.01 -0.82 0.55
CA GLY A 46 -12.56 -0.36 -0.77
C GLY A 46 -11.23 0.41 -0.75
N LEU A 47 -10.50 0.35 0.38
CA LEU A 47 -9.22 1.02 0.55
C LEU A 47 -8.22 0.64 -0.54
N CYS A 48 -7.26 1.54 -0.80
CA CYS A 48 -6.07 1.19 -1.54
C CYS A 48 -5.36 0.02 -0.85
N GLY A 49 -5.06 -1.06 -1.58
CA GLY A 49 -4.40 -2.23 -1.00
C GLY A 49 -3.03 -1.93 -0.39
N ALA A 50 -2.27 -0.99 -0.98
CA ALA A 50 -0.99 -0.55 -0.43
C ALA A 50 -1.17 0.15 0.94
N LEU A 51 -2.15 1.06 1.03
CA LEU A 51 -2.51 1.72 2.30
C LEU A 51 -3.01 0.72 3.32
N HIS A 52 -3.92 -0.18 2.94
CA HIS A 52 -4.43 -1.20 3.85
C HIS A 52 -3.30 -2.04 4.45
N SER A 53 -2.35 -2.49 3.62
CA SER A 53 -1.16 -3.18 4.10
C SER A 53 -0.34 -2.31 5.06
N ALA A 54 -0.12 -1.03 4.76
CA ALA A 54 0.61 -0.14 5.66
C ALA A 54 -0.05 -0.02 7.05
N LEU A 55 -1.38 0.07 7.11
CA LEU A 55 -2.12 0.16 8.37
C LEU A 55 -2.03 -1.09 9.24
N LEU A 56 -1.78 -2.27 8.65
CA LEU A 56 -1.50 -3.50 9.37
C LEU A 56 -0.08 -3.56 9.95
N LEU A 57 0.84 -2.77 9.38
CA LEU A 57 2.27 -2.80 9.71
C LEU A 57 2.69 -1.74 10.73
N VAL A 58 1.88 -0.70 10.91
CA VAL A 58 2.11 0.37 11.89
C VAL A 58 1.28 0.16 13.15
N LYS A 59 1.71 0.79 14.26
CA LYS A 59 0.95 0.81 15.51
C LYS A 59 -0.42 1.47 15.33
N PRO A 60 -1.47 1.04 16.06
CA PRO A 60 -2.81 1.62 15.97
C PRO A 60 -2.85 3.14 16.12
N GLU A 61 -2.06 3.70 17.04
CA GLU A 61 -1.94 5.15 17.31
C GLU A 61 -1.42 5.97 16.12
N ASN A 62 -0.68 5.35 15.20
CA ASN A 62 -0.11 6.02 14.02
C ASN A 62 -1.00 5.92 12.78
N ARG A 63 -2.07 5.12 12.81
CA ARG A 63 -2.89 4.82 11.63
C ARG A 63 -3.54 6.04 11.01
N ASP A 64 -4.01 6.97 11.84
CA ASP A 64 -4.66 8.18 11.33
C ASP A 64 -3.65 9.12 10.68
N ALA A 65 -2.44 9.26 11.26
CA ALA A 65 -1.35 10.01 10.64
C ALA A 65 -0.96 9.42 9.27
N VAL A 66 -0.82 8.09 9.18
CA VAL A 66 -0.55 7.38 7.92
C VAL A 66 -1.65 7.62 6.88
N LYS A 67 -2.93 7.54 7.27
CA LYS A 67 -4.05 7.84 6.36
C LYS A 67 -3.99 9.28 5.86
N THR A 68 -3.78 10.24 6.75
CA THR A 68 -3.71 11.67 6.41
C THR A 68 -2.57 11.95 5.43
N GLU A 69 -1.37 11.46 5.70
CA GLU A 69 -0.23 11.68 4.80
C GLU A 69 -0.37 10.94 3.48
N PHE A 70 -0.92 9.72 3.50
CA PHE A 70 -1.20 8.98 2.28
C PHE A 70 -2.22 9.72 1.41
N ALA A 71 -3.32 10.22 1.98
CA ALA A 71 -4.31 11.00 1.26
C ALA A 71 -3.73 12.32 0.72
N ALA A 72 -2.88 13.01 1.49
CA ALA A 72 -2.23 14.22 1.04
C ALA A 72 -1.34 13.99 -0.20
N ALA A 73 -0.73 12.80 -0.32
CA ALA A 73 0.14 12.46 -1.45
C ALA A 73 -0.59 11.80 -2.63
N ALA A 74 -1.48 10.83 -2.38
CA ALA A 74 -2.19 10.07 -3.41
C ALA A 74 -3.55 10.71 -3.82
N GLY A 75 -4.00 11.69 -3.04
CA GLY A 75 -5.23 12.47 -3.21
C GLY A 75 -6.51 11.81 -2.69
N ALA A 76 -6.48 10.52 -2.33
CA ALA A 76 -7.61 9.81 -1.72
C ALA A 76 -7.15 8.54 -0.97
N LEU A 77 -8.09 7.87 -0.29
CA LEU A 77 -7.81 6.64 0.47
C LEU A 77 -8.28 5.37 -0.26
N THR A 78 -9.34 5.46 -1.06
CA THR A 78 -9.91 4.30 -1.76
C THR A 78 -9.29 4.12 -3.13
N CYS A 79 -9.18 2.86 -3.58
CA CYS A 79 -8.63 2.59 -4.90
C CYS A 79 -9.48 3.23 -6.02
N ARG A 80 -10.80 3.29 -5.82
CA ARG A 80 -11.74 3.87 -6.78
C ARG A 80 -11.51 5.37 -6.98
N GLU A 81 -11.41 6.13 -5.90
CA GLU A 81 -11.15 7.58 -5.96
C GLU A 81 -9.76 7.88 -6.54
N ILE A 82 -8.73 7.16 -6.07
CA ILE A 82 -7.36 7.32 -6.56
C ILE A 82 -7.27 7.07 -8.07
N LYS A 83 -7.94 6.03 -8.58
CA LYS A 83 -7.90 5.70 -10.01
C LYS A 83 -8.83 6.55 -10.86
N GLY A 84 -9.98 6.96 -10.33
CA GLY A 84 -10.99 7.71 -11.05
C GLY A 84 -10.72 9.21 -11.10
N GLU A 85 -10.41 9.81 -9.95
CA GLU A 85 -10.37 11.26 -9.77
C GLU A 85 -8.94 11.78 -9.91
N THR A 86 -8.00 11.17 -9.19
CA THR A 86 -6.61 11.64 -9.15
C THR A 86 -5.73 10.99 -10.23
N LYS A 87 -6.20 9.86 -10.77
CA LYS A 87 -5.48 8.99 -11.74
C LYS A 87 -4.09 8.58 -11.26
N PHE A 88 -3.85 8.62 -9.95
CA PHE A 88 -2.53 8.41 -9.38
C PHE A 88 -2.04 6.95 -9.64
N PRO A 89 -0.74 6.72 -9.91
CA PRO A 89 -0.24 5.39 -10.23
C PRO A 89 -0.20 4.44 -9.03
N CYS A 90 -0.61 3.18 -9.22
CA CYS A 90 -0.55 2.17 -8.15
C CYS A 90 0.87 1.92 -7.64
N ALA A 91 1.88 2.03 -8.51
CA ALA A 91 3.28 1.87 -8.12
C ALA A 91 3.71 2.97 -7.14
N GLU A 92 3.25 4.21 -7.35
CA GLU A 92 3.51 5.31 -6.43
C GLU A 92 2.75 5.14 -5.10
N CYS A 93 1.51 4.62 -5.12
CA CYS A 93 0.83 4.24 -3.87
C CYS A 93 1.63 3.22 -3.06
N VAL A 94 2.25 2.22 -3.73
CA VAL A 94 3.10 1.22 -3.08
C VAL A 94 4.35 1.88 -2.49
N ARG A 95 5.00 2.77 -3.25
CA ARG A 95 6.19 3.51 -2.78
C ARG A 95 5.88 4.30 -1.51
N ILE A 96 4.85 5.15 -1.57
CA ILE A 96 4.41 6.01 -0.46
C ILE A 96 4.01 5.17 0.75
N ALA A 97 3.23 4.11 0.55
CA ALA A 97 2.81 3.24 1.65
C ALA A 97 4.01 2.63 2.38
N ALA A 98 5.02 2.13 1.65
CA ALA A 98 6.24 1.59 2.25
C ALA A 98 7.05 2.66 3.01
N GLU A 99 7.18 3.87 2.44
CA GLU A 99 7.85 4.99 3.12
C GLU A 99 7.14 5.40 4.41
N LEU A 100 5.81 5.42 4.41
CA LEU A 100 5.01 5.68 5.60
C LEU A 100 5.15 4.58 6.65
N VAL A 101 5.26 3.32 6.26
CA VAL A 101 5.55 2.25 7.22
C VAL A 101 6.91 2.47 7.87
N GLU A 102 7.98 2.73 7.11
CA GLU A 102 9.30 3.01 7.70
C GLU A 102 9.28 4.21 8.66
N LYS A 103 8.48 5.24 8.36
CA LYS A 103 8.32 6.42 9.21
C LYS A 103 7.56 6.15 10.51
N TYR A 104 6.60 5.23 10.50
CA TYR A 104 5.61 5.04 11.58
C TYR A 104 5.57 3.66 12.22
N ARG A 105 6.53 2.78 11.90
CA ARG A 105 6.64 1.39 12.41
C ARG A 105 6.88 1.34 13.92
#